data_AF-A0A7V3D2Y1-F1
#
_entry.id   AF-A0A7V3D2Y1-F1
#
_cell.length_a   1.000
_cell.length_b   1.000
_cell.length_c   1.000
_cell.angle_alpha   90.00
_cell.angle_beta   90.00
_cell.angle_gamma   90.00
#
_symmetry.space_group_name_H-M   'P 1'
#
loop_
_entity.id
_entity.type
_entity.pdbx_description
1 polymer ?
#
loop_
_entity_poly.entity_id
_entity_poly.type
_entity_poly.pdbx_seq_one_letter_code
_entity_poly.pdbx_strand_id
1 'polypeptide(L)'
;MRAHDLLGRAPGWERANDLGVHESLNAQLRGDWLALADNLERAMLHCFRENVAFVHNGAYLTIPYLIHAARARGLLLADRWDEARAEVKWCLDTLPASITLPLDLVRDLEKKNKKKEAQELFEQVLEANRKLVKQHPRSAHLHNTLAWLCAACRRNLAEGRKSAEKAVELAPETPAYRDTLAEILFQQGEKNRAVALMKQCVAQDPTRKYYRLQLQRMESGDPKVDLPPQDQ
;
A
#
# COMPACT_ATOMS: atom_id res chain seq x y z
N MET A 1 2.47 15.01 26.01
CA MET A 1 3.93 15.25 26.13
C MET A 1 4.43 15.47 24.71
N ARG A 2 5.02 16.63 24.39
CA ARG A 2 5.46 16.92 23.01
C ARG A 2 6.74 16.10 22.72
N ALA A 3 6.93 15.63 21.49
CA ALA A 3 8.09 14.81 21.11
C ALA A 3 9.44 15.46 21.47
N HIS A 4 9.47 16.80 21.52
CA HIS A 4 10.59 17.61 22.01
C HIS A 4 11.06 17.22 23.42
N ASP A 5 10.16 16.86 24.33
CA ASP A 5 10.47 16.72 25.76
C ASP A 5 11.13 15.36 26.10
N LEU A 6 11.00 14.36 25.23
CA LEU A 6 11.63 13.04 25.40
C LEU A 6 13.08 13.00 24.86
N LEU A 7 13.43 13.92 23.98
CA LEU A 7 14.68 13.89 23.21
C LEU A 7 15.81 14.75 23.79
N GLY A 8 15.56 15.49 24.88
CA GLY A 8 16.53 16.41 25.49
C GLY A 8 17.81 15.74 26.03
N ARG A 9 17.90 14.41 26.03
CA ARG A 9 19.06 13.63 26.51
C ARG A 9 19.73 12.75 25.45
N ALA A 10 19.22 12.69 24.22
CA ALA A 10 19.79 11.85 23.17
C ALA A 10 20.93 12.57 22.41
N PRO A 11 22.06 11.89 22.09
CA PRO A 11 23.10 12.43 21.22
C PRO A 11 22.52 12.86 19.86
N GLY A 12 23.15 13.85 19.22
CA GLY A 12 22.60 14.54 18.05
C GLY A 12 22.25 13.63 16.84
N TRP A 13 22.86 12.45 16.75
CA TRP A 13 22.58 11.47 15.71
C TRP A 13 21.32 10.64 15.98
N GLU A 14 21.03 10.28 17.24
CA GLU A 14 19.76 9.66 17.65
C GLU A 14 18.61 10.65 17.47
N ARG A 15 18.82 11.92 17.87
CA ARG A 15 17.83 12.97 17.63
C ARG A 15 17.50 13.13 16.16
N ALA A 16 18.47 13.16 15.26
CA ALA A 16 18.20 13.35 13.84
C ALA A 16 17.45 12.15 13.22
N ASN A 17 17.81 10.92 13.59
CA ASN A 17 17.18 9.72 13.08
C ASN A 17 15.77 9.52 13.66
N ASP A 18 15.61 9.67 14.97
CA ASP A 18 14.33 9.52 15.65
C ASP A 18 13.37 10.68 15.32
N LEU A 19 13.86 11.92 15.21
CA LEU A 19 13.03 13.05 14.75
C LEU A 19 12.58 12.85 13.31
N GLY A 20 13.47 12.44 12.40
CA GLY A 20 13.09 12.18 11.00
C GLY A 20 12.00 11.13 10.88
N VAL A 21 12.17 9.98 11.56
CA VAL A 21 11.18 8.90 11.56
C VAL A 21 9.87 9.31 12.25
N HIS A 22 9.94 9.94 13.42
CA HIS A 22 8.75 10.40 14.15
C HIS A 22 8.00 11.52 13.42
N GLU A 23 8.70 12.48 12.81
CA GLU A 23 8.09 13.55 12.03
C GLU A 23 7.48 13.02 10.73
N SER A 24 8.12 12.05 10.06
CA SER A 24 7.53 11.32 8.93
C SER A 24 6.24 10.61 9.33
N LEU A 25 6.24 9.85 10.43
CA LEU A 25 5.03 9.19 10.93
C LEU A 25 3.92 10.19 11.27
N ASN A 26 4.27 11.31 11.93
CA ASN A 26 3.31 12.37 12.25
C ASN A 26 2.78 13.11 11.01
N ALA A 27 3.61 13.31 9.99
CA ALA A 27 3.19 13.89 8.71
C ALA A 27 2.23 12.96 7.97
N GLN A 28 2.55 11.66 7.92
CA GLN A 28 1.68 10.63 7.35
C GLN A 28 0.32 10.57 8.06
N LEU A 29 0.30 10.61 9.40
CA LEU A 29 -0.94 10.62 10.19
C LEU A 29 -1.79 11.88 9.94
N ARG A 30 -1.16 13.01 9.64
CA ARG A 30 -1.84 14.28 9.30
C ARG A 30 -2.23 14.38 7.83
N GLY A 31 -1.85 13.41 7.00
CA GLY A 31 -2.03 13.48 5.54
C GLY A 31 -1.17 14.55 4.86
N ASP A 32 -0.10 15.00 5.50
CA ASP A 32 0.87 15.95 4.93
C ASP A 32 1.96 15.18 4.17
N TRP A 33 1.63 14.81 2.94
CA TRP A 33 2.48 13.95 2.11
C TRP A 33 3.74 14.64 1.60
N LEU A 34 3.71 15.97 1.44
CA LEU A 34 4.91 16.73 1.05
C LEU A 34 5.90 16.80 2.22
N ALA A 35 5.42 17.11 3.43
CA ALA A 35 6.28 17.07 4.61
C ALA A 35 6.81 15.66 4.88
N LEU A 36 6.01 14.61 4.63
CA LEU A 36 6.47 13.22 4.71
C LEU A 36 7.66 12.98 3.76
N ALA A 37 7.54 13.36 2.49
CA ALA A 37 8.59 13.20 1.50
C ALA A 37 9.87 13.95 1.89
N ASP A 38 9.74 15.21 2.30
CA ASP A 38 10.88 16.05 2.69
C ASP A 38 11.58 15.51 3.94
N ASN A 39 10.82 15.01 4.92
CA ASN A 39 11.38 14.43 6.15
C ASN A 39 12.12 13.11 5.86
N LEU A 40 11.57 12.24 5.01
CA LEU A 40 12.22 11.01 4.59
C LEU A 40 13.50 11.29 3.77
N GLU A 41 13.46 12.27 2.88
CA GLU A 41 14.62 12.68 2.09
C GLU A 41 15.74 13.23 2.99
N ARG A 42 15.41 14.09 3.96
CA ARG A 42 16.37 14.57 4.97
C ARG A 42 16.94 13.44 5.81
N ALA A 43 16.11 12.48 6.24
CA ALA A 43 16.57 11.31 6.98
C ALA A 43 17.56 10.50 6.13
N MET A 44 17.27 10.32 4.84
CA MET A 44 18.15 9.60 3.91
C MET A 44 19.51 10.29 3.72
N LEU A 45 19.59 11.63 3.77
CA LEU A 45 20.86 12.35 3.64
C LEU A 45 21.89 11.94 4.71
N HIS A 46 21.43 11.47 5.88
CA HIS A 46 22.33 10.98 6.92
C HIS A 46 23.08 9.71 6.51
N CYS A 47 22.52 8.90 5.61
CA CYS A 47 23.16 7.71 5.06
C CYS A 47 24.31 8.02 4.08
N PHE A 48 24.58 9.29 3.76
CA PHE A 48 25.77 9.69 2.99
C PHE A 48 27.02 9.94 3.86
N ARG A 49 26.93 9.78 5.19
CA ARG A 49 28.09 9.86 6.08
C ARG A 49 28.86 8.55 6.07
N GLU A 50 30.19 8.62 6.19
CA GLU A 50 31.12 7.48 6.01
C GLU A 50 30.90 6.26 6.93
N ASN A 51 30.01 6.34 7.93
CA ASN A 51 29.72 5.23 8.85
C ASN A 51 28.22 5.08 9.16
N VAL A 52 27.34 5.57 8.27
CA VAL A 52 25.89 5.45 8.43
C VAL A 52 25.32 4.74 7.23
N ALA A 53 24.69 3.59 7.45
CA ALA A 53 24.09 2.78 6.41
C ALA A 53 22.72 2.27 6.85
N PHE A 54 21.89 1.91 5.88
CA PHE A 54 20.69 1.15 6.19
C PHE A 54 21.07 -0.26 6.65
N VAL A 55 20.45 -0.73 7.74
CA VAL A 55 20.58 -2.11 8.21
C VAL A 55 20.09 -3.10 7.15
N HIS A 56 19.06 -2.71 6.40
CA HIS A 56 18.51 -3.50 5.30
C HIS A 56 18.90 -2.89 3.97
N ASN A 57 19.66 -3.62 3.15
CA ASN A 57 20.10 -3.14 1.83
C ASN A 57 18.93 -2.75 0.91
N GLY A 58 17.77 -3.41 1.05
CA GLY A 58 16.55 -3.05 0.30
C GLY A 58 16.02 -1.64 0.60
N ALA A 59 16.42 -1.02 1.71
CA ALA A 59 16.05 0.35 2.06
C ALA A 59 16.64 1.38 1.07
N TYR A 60 17.82 1.10 0.49
CA TYR A 60 18.41 1.96 -0.54
C TYR A 60 17.56 2.07 -1.81
N LEU A 61 16.64 1.12 -2.03
CA LEU A 61 15.68 1.16 -3.14
C LEU A 61 14.30 1.64 -2.67
N THR A 62 13.84 1.12 -1.52
CA THR A 62 12.48 1.35 -1.04
C THR A 62 12.29 2.72 -0.41
N ILE A 63 13.27 3.29 0.28
CA ILE A 63 13.14 4.64 0.87
C ILE A 63 13.06 5.73 -0.21
N PRO A 64 13.94 5.77 -1.24
CA PRO A 64 13.75 6.66 -2.39
C PRO A 64 12.38 6.52 -3.04
N TYR A 65 11.93 5.28 -3.25
CA TYR A 65 10.60 5.01 -3.80
C TYR A 65 9.49 5.62 -2.94
N LEU A 66 9.55 5.47 -1.61
CA LEU A 66 8.57 6.05 -0.70
C LEU A 66 8.60 7.59 -0.70
N ILE A 67 9.78 8.20 -0.81
CA ILE A 67 9.93 9.67 -0.96
C ILE A 67 9.19 10.12 -2.22
N HIS A 68 9.50 9.53 -3.37
CA HIS A 68 8.88 9.89 -4.64
C HIS A 68 7.38 9.59 -4.66
N ALA A 69 6.92 8.48 -4.08
CA ALA A 69 5.51 8.14 -3.97
C ALA A 69 4.73 9.13 -3.07
N ALA A 70 5.30 9.49 -1.92
CA ALA A 70 4.72 10.50 -1.03
C ALA A 70 4.66 11.87 -1.71
N ARG A 71 5.74 12.27 -2.39
CA ARG A 71 5.80 13.54 -3.12
C ARG A 71 4.79 13.58 -4.27
N ALA A 72 4.68 12.50 -5.04
CA ALA A 72 3.67 12.35 -6.09
C ALA A 72 2.25 12.56 -5.55
N ARG A 73 1.93 11.93 -4.41
CA ARG A 73 0.61 12.09 -3.75
C ARG A 73 0.39 13.52 -3.25
N GLY A 74 1.38 14.11 -2.59
CA GLY A 74 1.30 15.47 -2.09
C GLY A 74 1.11 16.51 -3.20
N LEU A 75 1.88 16.40 -4.28
CA LEU A 75 1.76 17.26 -5.46
C LEU A 75 0.42 17.09 -6.16
N LEU A 76 -0.09 15.85 -6.28
CA LEU A 76 -1.41 15.58 -6.82
C LEU A 76 -2.52 16.27 -5.99
N LEU A 77 -2.46 16.15 -4.66
CA LEU A 77 -3.45 16.77 -3.78
C LEU A 77 -3.37 18.30 -3.81
N ALA A 78 -2.18 18.86 -4.04
CA ALA A 78 -1.93 20.28 -4.26
C ALA A 78 -2.23 20.77 -5.70
N ASP A 79 -2.87 19.94 -6.54
CA ASP A 79 -3.23 20.25 -7.94
C ASP A 79 -2.03 20.51 -8.88
N ARG A 80 -0.82 20.10 -8.46
CA ARG A 80 0.44 20.23 -9.22
C ARG A 80 0.74 18.94 -9.99
N TRP A 81 -0.15 18.58 -10.91
CA TRP A 81 -0.08 17.27 -11.60
C TRP A 81 1.14 17.09 -12.49
N ASP A 82 1.61 18.14 -13.15
CA ASP A 82 2.74 17.99 -14.08
C ASP A 82 4.02 17.60 -13.32
N GLU A 83 4.20 18.14 -12.12
CA GLU A 83 5.27 17.74 -11.20
C GLU A 83 5.01 16.35 -10.61
N ALA A 84 3.78 16.08 -10.15
CA ALA A 84 3.40 14.76 -9.63
C ALA A 84 3.65 13.64 -10.64
N ARG A 85 3.43 13.89 -11.92
CA ARG A 85 3.64 12.91 -13.00
C ARG A 85 5.12 12.54 -13.16
N ALA A 86 6.02 13.49 -12.95
CA ALA A 86 7.47 13.20 -12.99
C ALA A 86 7.86 12.25 -11.85
N GLU A 87 7.33 12.47 -10.65
CA GLU A 87 7.52 11.60 -9.48
C GLU A 87 6.90 10.20 -9.72
N VAL A 88 5.68 10.14 -10.28
CA VAL A 88 5.04 8.87 -10.68
C VAL A 88 5.90 8.11 -11.68
N LYS A 89 6.42 8.81 -12.70
CA LYS A 89 7.29 8.19 -13.71
C LYS A 89 8.55 7.60 -13.07
N TRP A 90 9.19 8.33 -12.16
CA TRP A 90 10.37 7.85 -11.44
C TRP A 90 10.08 6.55 -10.69
N CYS A 91 8.94 6.49 -9.99
CA CYS A 91 8.50 5.30 -9.27
C CYS A 91 8.27 4.10 -10.21
N LEU A 92 7.64 4.33 -11.37
CA LEU A 92 7.36 3.28 -12.35
C LEU A 92 8.62 2.78 -13.06
N ASP A 93 9.59 3.66 -13.32
CA ASP A 93 10.88 3.27 -13.91
C ASP A 93 11.71 2.43 -12.92
N THR A 94 11.60 2.72 -11.63
CA THR A 94 12.41 2.09 -10.57
C THR A 94 11.81 0.78 -10.07
N LEU A 95 10.50 0.74 -9.80
CA LEU A 95 9.78 -0.43 -9.30
C LEU A 95 8.45 -0.62 -10.06
N PRO A 96 8.48 -1.06 -11.33
CA PRO A 96 7.31 -1.09 -12.22
C PRO A 96 6.18 -2.01 -11.75
N ALA A 97 6.49 -3.04 -10.95
CA ALA A 97 5.50 -3.97 -10.42
C ALA A 97 5.03 -3.63 -8.99
N SER A 98 5.56 -2.57 -8.37
CA SER A 98 5.16 -2.17 -7.03
C SER A 98 3.72 -1.66 -7.04
N ILE A 99 2.86 -2.31 -6.25
CA ILE A 99 1.44 -1.98 -6.17
C ILE A 99 1.15 -0.82 -5.20
N THR A 100 2.12 -0.37 -4.40
CA THR A 100 1.91 0.69 -3.40
C THR A 100 1.43 1.99 -4.03
N LEU A 101 2.09 2.43 -5.12
CA LEU A 101 1.74 3.67 -5.81
C LEU A 101 0.29 3.71 -6.34
N PRO A 102 -0.20 2.71 -7.11
CA PRO A 102 -1.59 2.73 -7.56
C PRO A 102 -2.61 2.58 -6.42
N LEU A 103 -2.28 1.84 -5.35
CA LEU A 103 -3.12 1.74 -4.16
C LEU A 103 -3.41 3.11 -3.54
N ASP A 104 -2.40 3.98 -3.48
CA ASP A 104 -2.53 5.33 -2.94
C ASP A 104 -3.13 6.32 -3.94
N LEU A 105 -2.70 6.28 -5.21
CA LEU A 105 -2.99 7.36 -6.16
C LEU A 105 -4.24 7.15 -7.00
N VAL A 106 -4.68 5.92 -7.30
CA VAL A 106 -5.78 5.70 -8.26
C VAL A 106 -7.07 6.39 -7.80
N ARG A 107 -7.43 6.25 -6.53
CA ARG A 107 -8.63 6.90 -5.96
C ARG A 107 -8.47 8.41 -5.84
N ASP A 108 -7.27 8.89 -5.49
CA ASP A 108 -7.01 10.33 -5.36
C ASP A 108 -7.01 11.02 -6.73
N LEU A 109 -6.51 10.36 -7.78
CA LEU A 109 -6.61 10.80 -9.17
C LEU A 109 -8.07 10.89 -9.62
N GLU A 110 -8.88 9.87 -9.33
CA GLU A 110 -10.31 9.90 -9.65
C GLU A 110 -11.04 11.06 -8.96
N LYS A 111 -10.77 11.31 -7.68
CA LYS A 111 -11.32 12.46 -6.94
C LYS A 111 -10.92 13.81 -7.54
N LYS A 112 -9.73 13.89 -8.13
CA LYS A 112 -9.21 15.06 -8.87
C LYS A 112 -9.65 15.11 -10.34
N ASN A 113 -10.66 14.32 -10.75
CA ASN A 113 -11.16 14.20 -12.12
C ASN A 113 -10.14 13.69 -13.16
N LYS A 114 -9.04 13.06 -12.73
CA LYS A 114 -7.97 12.49 -13.57
C LYS A 114 -8.20 11.01 -13.85
N LYS A 115 -9.39 10.67 -14.35
CA LYS A 115 -9.82 9.26 -14.56
C LYS A 115 -8.96 8.52 -15.58
N LYS A 116 -8.49 9.23 -16.61
CA LYS A 116 -7.63 8.67 -17.66
C LYS A 116 -6.28 8.27 -17.08
N GLU A 117 -5.65 9.16 -16.33
CA GLU A 117 -4.36 8.94 -15.68
C GLU A 117 -4.45 7.84 -14.61
N ALA A 118 -5.56 7.77 -13.88
CA ALA A 118 -5.83 6.68 -12.95
C ALA A 118 -5.91 5.31 -13.66
N GLN A 119 -6.55 5.24 -14.84
CA GLN A 119 -6.61 4.01 -15.65
C GLN A 119 -5.24 3.65 -16.21
N GLU A 120 -4.48 4.63 -16.72
CA GLU A 120 -3.15 4.41 -17.27
C GLU A 120 -2.17 3.90 -16.20
N LEU A 121 -2.19 4.48 -15.00
CA LEU A 121 -1.36 4.02 -13.87
C LEU A 121 -1.74 2.60 -13.46
N PHE A 122 -3.03 2.30 -13.31
CA PHE A 122 -3.51 0.97 -12.96
C PHE A 122 -3.09 -0.07 -13.99
N GLU A 123 -3.30 0.19 -15.29
CA GLU A 123 -3.00 -0.78 -16.35
C GLU A 123 -1.50 -1.06 -16.49
N GLN A 124 -0.64 -0.04 -16.34
CA GLN A 124 0.80 -0.22 -16.38
C GLN A 124 1.31 -1.16 -15.29
N VAL A 125 0.87 -0.95 -14.04
CA VAL A 125 1.27 -1.80 -12.91
C VAL A 125 0.62 -3.18 -12.99
N LEU A 126 -0.62 -3.27 -13.49
CA LEU A 126 -1.30 -4.54 -13.72
C LEU A 126 -0.54 -5.38 -14.77
N GLU A 127 -0.11 -4.78 -15.88
CA GLU A 127 0.63 -5.48 -16.93
C GLU A 127 2.00 -5.96 -16.43
N ALA A 128 2.70 -5.17 -15.62
CA ALA A 128 3.93 -5.61 -14.96
C ALA A 128 3.69 -6.84 -14.06
N ASN A 129 2.60 -6.84 -13.28
CA ASN A 129 2.24 -7.97 -12.42
C ASN A 129 1.77 -9.20 -13.22
N ARG A 130 1.04 -9.03 -14.34
CA ARG A 130 0.68 -10.13 -15.24
C ARG A 130 1.92 -10.86 -15.78
N LYS A 131 2.96 -10.11 -16.16
CA LYS A 131 4.24 -10.70 -16.61
C LYS A 131 4.89 -11.53 -15.51
N LEU A 132 4.93 -11.03 -14.28
CA LEU A 132 5.48 -11.76 -13.14
C LEU A 132 4.68 -13.05 -12.84
N VAL A 133 3.35 -12.98 -12.83
CA VAL A 133 2.48 -14.15 -12.66
C VAL A 133 2.70 -15.17 -13.78
N LYS A 134 2.86 -14.73 -15.02
CA LYS A 134 3.15 -15.61 -16.16
C LYS A 134 4.52 -16.30 -16.04
N GLN A 135 5.53 -15.59 -15.56
CA GLN A 135 6.89 -16.14 -15.34
C GLN A 135 6.93 -17.10 -14.13
N HIS A 136 6.12 -16.83 -13.11
CA HIS A 136 6.11 -17.58 -11.86
C HIS A 136 4.69 -18.03 -11.47
N PRO A 137 4.06 -18.92 -12.27
CA PRO A 137 2.64 -19.24 -12.14
C PRO A 137 2.27 -20.00 -10.86
N ARG A 138 3.26 -20.54 -10.14
CA ARG A 138 3.09 -21.23 -8.85
C ARG A 138 3.35 -20.35 -7.62
N SER A 139 3.59 -19.05 -7.82
CA SER A 139 3.76 -18.11 -6.70
C SER A 139 2.40 -17.63 -6.20
N ALA A 140 1.94 -18.18 -5.08
CA ALA A 140 0.71 -17.73 -4.42
C ALA A 140 0.75 -16.23 -4.07
N HIS A 141 1.94 -15.74 -3.67
CA HIS A 141 2.15 -14.33 -3.35
C HIS A 141 1.91 -13.42 -4.57
N LEU A 142 2.47 -13.73 -5.74
CA LEU A 142 2.29 -12.91 -6.94
C LEU A 142 0.83 -12.89 -7.42
N HIS A 143 0.15 -14.04 -7.34
CA HIS A 143 -1.28 -14.11 -7.59
C HIS A 143 -2.08 -13.23 -6.62
N ASN A 144 -1.74 -13.26 -5.32
CA ASN A 144 -2.39 -12.41 -4.34
C ASN A 144 -2.08 -10.91 -4.56
N THR A 145 -0.85 -10.56 -4.95
CA THR A 145 -0.45 -9.18 -5.23
C THR A 145 -1.26 -8.60 -6.40
N LEU A 146 -1.42 -9.35 -7.49
CA LEU A 146 -2.28 -8.94 -8.61
C LEU A 146 -3.73 -8.81 -8.18
N ALA A 147 -4.24 -9.78 -7.43
CA ALA A 147 -5.60 -9.75 -6.91
C ALA A 147 -5.86 -8.54 -6.00
N TRP A 148 -4.93 -8.25 -5.10
CA TRP A 148 -5.03 -7.12 -4.17
C TRP A 148 -4.97 -5.78 -4.90
N LEU A 149 -4.13 -5.64 -5.93
CA LEU A 149 -4.13 -4.47 -6.81
C LEU A 149 -5.53 -4.22 -7.42
N CYS A 150 -6.15 -5.26 -7.99
CA CYS A 150 -7.49 -5.16 -8.56
C CYS A 150 -8.55 -4.79 -7.50
N ALA A 151 -8.48 -5.40 -6.32
CA ALA A 151 -9.41 -5.15 -5.22
C ALA A 151 -9.28 -3.71 -4.67
N ALA A 152 -8.06 -3.28 -4.34
CA ALA A 152 -7.82 -1.98 -3.72
C ALA A 152 -8.11 -0.82 -4.68
N CYS A 153 -7.77 -0.97 -5.97
CA CYS A 153 -8.11 0.00 -7.00
C CYS A 153 -9.56 -0.11 -7.51
N ARG A 154 -10.34 -1.11 -7.06
CA ARG A 154 -11.71 -1.42 -7.48
C ARG A 154 -11.85 -1.55 -9.00
N ARG A 155 -10.85 -2.16 -9.64
CA ARG A 155 -10.72 -2.26 -11.10
C ARG A 155 -10.42 -3.69 -11.50
N ASN A 156 -10.97 -4.12 -12.62
CA ASN A 156 -10.74 -5.45 -13.20
C ASN A 156 -10.95 -6.61 -12.18
N LEU A 157 -12.05 -6.56 -11.43
CA LEU A 157 -12.37 -7.54 -10.39
C LEU A 157 -12.48 -8.98 -10.92
N ALA A 158 -12.84 -9.15 -12.20
CA ALA A 158 -12.91 -10.47 -12.82
C ALA A 158 -11.54 -11.14 -12.90
N GLU A 159 -10.49 -10.40 -13.31
CA GLU A 159 -9.12 -10.93 -13.30
C GLU A 159 -8.59 -11.06 -11.88
N GLY A 160 -8.83 -10.06 -11.04
CA GLY A 160 -8.45 -10.11 -9.62
C GLY A 160 -8.98 -11.35 -8.92
N ARG A 161 -10.24 -11.73 -9.19
CA ARG A 161 -10.84 -12.96 -8.64
C ARG A 161 -10.10 -14.21 -9.07
N LYS A 162 -9.80 -14.37 -10.36
CA LYS A 162 -9.07 -15.53 -10.87
C LYS A 162 -7.72 -15.70 -10.17
N SER A 163 -7.00 -14.60 -9.98
CA SER A 163 -5.72 -14.61 -9.26
C SER A 163 -5.92 -14.85 -7.76
N ALA A 164 -6.94 -14.29 -7.12
CA ALA A 164 -7.23 -14.55 -5.70
C ALA A 164 -7.58 -16.02 -5.45
N GLU A 165 -8.43 -16.61 -6.29
CA GLU A 165 -8.78 -18.04 -6.23
C GLU A 165 -7.51 -18.89 -6.39
N LYS A 166 -6.61 -18.53 -7.32
CA LYS A 166 -5.33 -19.23 -7.49
C LYS A 166 -4.39 -19.07 -6.30
N ALA A 167 -4.33 -17.90 -5.68
CA ALA A 167 -3.53 -17.68 -4.48
C ALA A 167 -4.01 -18.54 -3.30
N VAL A 168 -5.33 -18.64 -3.11
CA VAL A 168 -5.94 -19.50 -2.10
C VAL A 168 -5.73 -20.98 -2.43
N GLU A 169 -5.81 -21.39 -3.70
CA GLU A 169 -5.52 -22.77 -4.12
C GLU A 169 -4.07 -23.17 -3.82
N LEU A 170 -3.10 -22.28 -4.10
CA LEU A 170 -1.67 -22.56 -3.95
C LEU A 170 -1.20 -22.50 -2.49
N ALA A 171 -1.84 -21.68 -1.65
CA ALA A 171 -1.48 -21.50 -0.25
C ALA A 171 -2.74 -21.39 0.63
N PRO A 172 -3.51 -22.50 0.75
CA PRO A 172 -4.82 -22.50 1.40
C PRO A 172 -4.76 -22.15 2.88
N GLU A 173 -3.61 -22.30 3.53
CA GLU A 173 -3.39 -21.99 4.95
C GLU A 173 -3.16 -20.50 5.23
N THR A 174 -3.09 -19.64 4.21
CA THR A 174 -2.79 -18.21 4.39
C THR A 174 -4.09 -17.39 4.49
N PRO A 175 -4.49 -16.91 5.69
CA PRO A 175 -5.76 -16.20 5.83
C PRO A 175 -5.77 -14.86 5.11
N ALA A 176 -4.62 -14.23 4.89
CA ALA A 176 -4.50 -13.00 4.11
C ALA A 176 -4.95 -13.18 2.65
N TYR A 177 -4.72 -14.36 2.04
CA TYR A 177 -5.16 -14.62 0.66
C TYR A 177 -6.66 -14.86 0.57
N ARG A 178 -7.23 -15.50 1.61
CA ARG A 178 -8.69 -15.64 1.75
C ARG A 178 -9.37 -14.29 2.00
N ASP A 179 -8.74 -13.38 2.75
CA ASP A 179 -9.22 -12.00 2.93
C ASP A 179 -9.26 -11.25 1.59
N THR A 180 -8.20 -11.30 0.77
CA THR A 180 -8.20 -10.71 -0.58
C THR A 180 -9.34 -11.26 -1.45
N LEU A 181 -9.55 -12.59 -1.44
CA LEU A 181 -10.65 -13.20 -2.19
C LEU A 181 -12.02 -12.74 -1.66
N ALA A 182 -12.17 -12.65 -0.34
CA ALA A 182 -13.39 -12.15 0.30
C ALA A 182 -13.67 -10.69 -0.08
N GLU A 183 -12.65 -9.82 -0.10
CA GLU A 183 -12.77 -8.43 -0.56
C GLU A 183 -13.28 -8.35 -1.99
N ILE A 184 -12.70 -9.11 -2.91
CA ILE A 184 -13.12 -9.12 -4.32
C ILE A 184 -14.55 -9.61 -4.47
N LEU A 185 -14.91 -10.71 -3.80
CA LEU A 185 -16.28 -11.24 -3.82
C LEU A 185 -17.28 -10.23 -3.24
N PHE A 186 -16.91 -9.52 -2.18
CA PHE A 186 -17.75 -8.49 -1.58
C PHE A 186 -17.99 -7.33 -2.55
N GLN A 187 -16.95 -6.87 -3.25
CA GLN A 187 -17.08 -5.83 -4.28
C GLN A 187 -17.88 -6.29 -5.51
N GLN A 188 -17.90 -7.59 -5.81
CA GLN A 188 -18.73 -8.19 -6.86
C GLN A 188 -20.19 -8.43 -6.43
N GLY A 189 -20.56 -8.11 -5.19
CA GLY A 189 -21.92 -8.31 -4.66
C GLY A 189 -22.17 -9.71 -4.09
N GLU A 190 -21.17 -10.59 -4.07
CA GLU A 190 -21.26 -11.95 -3.53
C GLU A 190 -21.06 -11.97 -1.99
N LYS A 191 -21.83 -11.13 -1.29
CA LYS A 191 -21.72 -10.88 0.16
C LYS A 191 -21.68 -12.16 1.00
N ASN A 192 -22.58 -13.11 0.74
CA ASN A 192 -22.67 -14.33 1.53
C ASN A 192 -21.38 -15.17 1.47
N ARG A 193 -20.74 -15.23 0.29
CA ARG A 193 -19.47 -15.96 0.12
C ARG A 193 -18.31 -15.20 0.76
N ALA A 194 -18.27 -13.88 0.62
CA ALA A 194 -17.27 -13.04 1.27
C ALA A 194 -17.31 -13.19 2.80
N VAL A 195 -18.51 -13.10 3.41
CA VAL A 195 -18.72 -13.31 4.84
C VAL A 195 -18.29 -14.70 5.28
N ALA A 196 -18.61 -15.75 4.50
CA ALA A 196 -18.19 -17.12 4.82
C ALA A 196 -16.66 -17.28 4.85
N LEU A 197 -15.94 -16.72 3.88
CA LEU A 197 -14.47 -16.72 3.88
C LEU A 197 -13.92 -15.93 5.06
N MET A 198 -14.50 -14.78 5.37
CA MET A 198 -14.00 -13.94 6.45
C MET A 198 -14.23 -14.57 7.83
N LYS A 199 -15.32 -15.32 8.01
CA LYS A 199 -15.53 -16.17 9.21
C LYS A 199 -14.45 -17.23 9.36
N GLN A 200 -13.96 -17.83 8.27
CA GLN A 200 -12.84 -18.78 8.33
C GLN A 200 -11.54 -18.09 8.78
N CYS A 201 -11.26 -16.88 8.28
CA CYS A 201 -10.09 -16.13 8.72
C CYS A 201 -10.15 -15.74 10.21
N VAL A 202 -11.32 -15.31 10.70
CA VAL A 202 -11.53 -15.04 12.14
C VAL A 202 -11.37 -16.30 12.98
N ALA A 203 -11.84 -17.45 12.50
CA ALA A 203 -11.67 -18.73 13.19
C ALA A 203 -10.20 -19.17 13.25
N GLN A 204 -9.43 -18.92 12.19
CA GLN A 204 -8.01 -19.28 12.10
C GLN A 204 -7.12 -18.35 12.94
N ASP A 205 -7.42 -17.04 12.97
CA ASP A 205 -6.72 -16.07 13.82
C ASP A 205 -7.73 -15.18 14.56
N PRO A 206 -8.24 -15.66 15.72
CA PRO A 206 -9.22 -14.92 16.51
C PRO A 206 -8.64 -13.65 17.16
N THR A 207 -7.32 -13.60 17.34
CA THR A 207 -6.62 -12.52 18.03
C THR A 207 -6.52 -11.28 17.14
N ARG A 208 -6.34 -11.47 15.83
CA ARG A 208 -6.24 -10.39 14.86
C ARG A 208 -7.53 -9.59 14.76
N LYS A 209 -7.49 -8.36 15.27
CA LYS A 209 -8.64 -7.46 15.35
C LYS A 209 -9.12 -7.05 13.96
N TYR A 210 -8.19 -6.84 13.03
CA TYR A 210 -8.49 -6.54 11.63
C TYR A 210 -9.52 -7.50 11.00
N TYR A 211 -9.39 -8.82 11.17
CA TYR A 211 -10.33 -9.79 10.56
C TYR A 211 -11.75 -9.69 11.14
N ARG A 212 -11.87 -9.37 12.44
CA ARG A 212 -13.18 -9.17 13.07
C ARG A 212 -13.85 -7.90 12.54
N LEU A 213 -13.09 -6.81 12.39
CA LEU A 213 -13.59 -5.57 11.81
C LEU A 213 -13.99 -5.74 10.34
N GLN A 214 -13.18 -6.47 9.57
CA GLN A 214 -13.43 -6.75 8.16
C GLN A 214 -14.68 -7.61 7.98
N LEU A 215 -14.88 -8.62 8.82
CA LEU A 215 -16.11 -9.41 8.86
C LEU A 215 -17.33 -8.53 9.16
N GLN A 216 -17.25 -7.68 10.19
CA GLN A 216 -18.34 -6.76 10.54
C GLN A 216 -18.68 -5.81 9.38
N ARG A 217 -17.66 -5.29 8.67
CA ARG A 217 -17.84 -4.44 7.48
C ARG A 217 -18.53 -5.21 6.34
N MET A 218 -18.15 -6.46 6.12
CA MET A 218 -18.81 -7.29 5.10
C MET A 218 -20.26 -7.62 5.49
N GLU A 219 -20.54 -7.82 6.77
CA GLU A 219 -21.90 -8.07 7.28
C GLU A 219 -22.81 -6.83 7.20
N SER A 220 -22.27 -5.61 7.37
CA SER A 220 -23.06 -4.37 7.20
C SER A 220 -23.47 -4.11 5.75
N GLY A 221 -22.76 -4.68 4.77
CA GLY A 221 -23.20 -4.79 3.38
C GLY A 221 -22.88 -3.62 2.46
N ASP A 222 -22.12 -2.62 2.89
CA ASP A 222 -21.66 -1.54 2.00
C ASP A 222 -20.21 -1.79 1.54
N PRO A 223 -19.99 -2.24 0.29
CA PRO A 223 -18.65 -2.42 -0.24
C PRO A 223 -17.92 -1.11 -0.48
N LYS A 224 -18.56 0.06 -0.42
CA LYS A 224 -17.90 1.37 -0.59
C LYS A 224 -17.22 1.87 0.68
N VAL A 225 -17.58 1.33 1.84
CA VAL A 225 -16.90 1.61 3.10
C VAL A 225 -15.44 1.20 2.98
N ASP A 226 -14.54 2.08 3.43
CA ASP A 226 -13.11 1.83 3.39
C ASP A 226 -12.73 0.61 4.25
N LEU A 227 -11.62 -0.03 3.87
CA LEU A 227 -11.06 -1.14 4.65
C LEU A 227 -10.78 -0.70 6.09
N PRO A 228 -10.97 -1.58 7.08
CA PRO A 228 -10.57 -1.28 8.44
C PRO A 228 -9.04 -1.12 8.49
N PRO A 229 -8.53 -0.35 9.47
CA PRO A 229 -7.10 -0.23 9.68
C PRO A 229 -6.49 -1.63 9.85
N GLN A 230 -5.45 -1.94 9.08
CA GLN A 230 -4.66 -3.15 9.30
C GLN A 230 -3.83 -2.92 10.57
N ASP A 231 -4.00 -3.79 11.58
CA ASP A 231 -3.21 -3.73 12.81
C ASP A 231 -1.71 -3.79 12.43
N GLN A 232 -0.90 -2.85 12.96
CA GLN A 232 0.57 -2.87 12.89
C GLN A 232 1.13 -3.82 13.94
#